data_AF-A0A9Q6K7R5-F1
#
_entry.id   AF-A0A9Q6K7R5-F1
#
_cell.length_a   1.000
_cell.length_b   1.000
_cell.length_c   1.000
_cell.angle_alpha   90.00
_cell.angle_beta   90.00
_cell.angle_gamma   90.00
#
_symmetry.space_group_name_H-M   'P 1'
#
loop_
_entity.id
_entity.type
_entity.pdbx_description
1 polymer ?
#
loop_
_entity_poly.entity_id
_entity_poly.type
_entity_poly.pdbx_seq_one_letter_code
_entity_poly.pdbx_strand_id
1 'polypeptide(L)'
;MDFPRTRHQVLHELQIELENWVLQAEIEDIKHYLISIHGGVYPDDWEDIVLFHFIKNRNNCHYIQSCSFCQEIVSAILTISETSRPELKTLFQGK
;
A
#
# COMPACT_ATOMS: atom_id res chain seq x y z
N MET A 1 4.23 -11.69 -34.11
CA MET A 1 5.43 -11.27 -33.34
C MET A 1 4.91 -10.53 -32.13
N ASP A 2 5.14 -11.06 -30.94
CA ASP A 2 4.79 -10.35 -29.71
C ASP A 2 5.93 -9.39 -29.39
N PHE A 3 5.61 -8.09 -29.42
CA PHE A 3 6.55 -7.07 -28.99
C PHE A 3 6.70 -7.15 -27.47
N PRO A 4 7.92 -6.94 -26.94
CA PRO A 4 8.11 -6.89 -25.51
C PRO A 4 7.24 -5.78 -24.90
N ARG A 5 6.62 -6.08 -23.76
CA ARG A 5 5.83 -5.09 -23.02
C ARG A 5 6.70 -3.87 -22.69
N THR A 6 6.12 -2.69 -22.85
CA THR A 6 6.74 -1.45 -22.40
C THR A 6 6.75 -1.37 -20.87
N ARG A 7 7.66 -0.58 -20.29
CA ARG A 7 7.68 -0.31 -18.85
C ARG A 7 6.32 0.19 -18.34
N HIS A 8 5.63 1.03 -19.11
CA HIS A 8 4.34 1.57 -18.73
C HIS A 8 3.27 0.47 -18.65
N GLN A 9 3.23 -0.45 -19.62
CA GLN A 9 2.31 -1.59 -19.59
C GLN A 9 2.57 -2.49 -18.37
N VAL A 10 3.83 -2.79 -18.08
CA VAL A 10 4.19 -3.62 -16.92
C VAL A 10 3.77 -2.96 -15.59
N LEU A 11 4.02 -1.66 -15.43
CA LEU A 11 3.63 -0.94 -14.21
C LEU A 11 2.11 -0.81 -14.08
N HIS A 12 1.41 -0.59 -15.19
CA HIS A 12 -0.05 -0.51 -15.20
C HIS A 12 -0.69 -1.87 -14.86
N GLU A 13 -0.19 -2.97 -15.42
CA GLU A 13 -0.63 -4.32 -15.09
C GLU A 13 -0.38 -4.63 -13.61
N LEU A 14 0.80 -4.30 -13.08
CA LEU A 14 1.11 -4.44 -11.66
C LEU A 14 0.13 -3.66 -10.77
N GLN A 15 -0.19 -2.41 -11.14
CA GLN A 15 -1.12 -1.58 -10.37
C GLN A 15 -2.54 -2.19 -10.37
N ILE A 16 -3.01 -2.71 -11.50
CA ILE A 16 -4.30 -3.42 -11.58
C ILE A 16 -4.30 -4.66 -10.68
N GLU A 17 -3.23 -5.45 -10.72
CA GLU A 17 -3.11 -6.65 -9.89
C GLU A 17 -3.14 -6.31 -8.40
N LEU A 18 -2.40 -5.27 -7.98
CA LEU A 18 -2.39 -4.79 -6.60
C LEU A 18 -3.76 -4.25 -6.17
N GLU A 19 -4.43 -3.46 -7.00
CA GLU A 19 -5.77 -2.93 -6.69
C GLU A 19 -6.80 -4.07 -6.54
N ASN A 20 -6.78 -5.06 -7.43
CA ASN A 20 -7.64 -6.24 -7.33
C ASN A 20 -7.35 -7.06 -6.08
N TRP A 21 -6.07 -7.23 -5.72
CA TRP A 21 -5.69 -7.91 -4.49
C TRP A 21 -6.17 -7.16 -3.25
N VAL A 22 -5.91 -5.84 -3.17
CA VAL A 22 -6.37 -4.99 -2.07
C VAL A 22 -7.89 -4.97 -1.96
N LEU A 23 -8.62 -5.04 -3.07
CA LEU A 23 -10.08 -5.11 -3.06
C LEU A 23 -10.60 -6.35 -2.33
N GLN A 24 -9.85 -7.46 -2.36
CA GLN A 24 -10.27 -8.76 -1.83
C GLN A 24 -9.59 -9.17 -0.52
N ALA A 25 -8.37 -8.68 -0.26
CA ALA A 25 -7.55 -9.11 0.86
C ALA A 25 -8.11 -8.68 2.22
N GLU A 26 -7.89 -9.48 3.25
CA GLU A 26 -8.21 -9.05 4.62
C GLU A 26 -7.23 -7.95 5.08
N ILE A 27 -7.67 -7.13 6.04
CA ILE A 27 -6.83 -6.04 6.57
C ILE A 27 -5.50 -6.55 7.12
N GLU A 28 -5.52 -7.71 7.80
CA GLU A 28 -4.31 -8.31 8.36
C GLU A 28 -3.35 -8.81 7.28
N ASP A 29 -3.86 -9.31 6.14
CA ASP A 29 -3.02 -9.69 5.00
C ASP A 29 -2.34 -8.48 4.36
N ILE A 30 -3.04 -7.35 4.28
CA ILE A 30 -2.48 -6.07 3.81
C ILE A 30 -1.34 -5.61 4.72
N LYS A 31 -1.52 -5.70 6.05
CA LYS A 31 -0.47 -5.37 7.01
C LYS A 31 0.71 -6.32 6.91
N HIS A 32 0.47 -7.63 6.87
CA HIS A 32 1.52 -8.64 6.73
C HIS A 32 2.32 -8.45 5.46
N TYR A 33 1.66 -8.13 4.34
CA TYR A 33 2.35 -7.83 3.09
C TYR A 33 3.30 -6.64 3.28
N LEU A 34 2.81 -5.51 3.81
CA LEU A 34 3.63 -4.32 4.08
C LEU A 34 4.82 -4.60 5.01
N ILE A 35 4.63 -5.40 6.06
CA ILE A 35 5.71 -5.83 6.96
C ILE A 35 6.74 -6.68 6.20
N SER A 36 6.28 -7.62 5.36
CA SER A 36 7.14 -8.55 4.64
C SER A 36 8.05 -7.87 3.61
N ILE A 37 7.60 -6.79 2.96
CA ILE A 37 8.44 -6.02 2.00
C ILE A 37 9.65 -5.39 2.69
N HIS A 38 9.59 -5.23 4.02
CA HIS A 38 10.65 -4.68 4.85
C HIS A 38 11.45 -5.74 5.60
N GLY A 39 11.16 -7.03 5.39
CA GLY A 39 11.82 -8.12 6.10
C GLY A 39 11.40 -8.23 7.58
N GLY A 40 10.34 -7.52 7.99
CA GLY A 40 9.70 -7.74 9.28
C GLY A 40 9.03 -9.11 9.31
N VAL A 41 8.95 -9.70 10.51
CA VAL A 41 8.45 -11.07 10.70
C VAL A 41 7.36 -11.12 11.77
N TYR A 42 7.19 -10.05 12.56
CA TYR A 42 6.30 -10.03 13.71
C TYR A 42 5.19 -8.96 13.57
N PRO A 43 3.97 -9.23 14.07
CA PRO A 43 2.86 -8.26 14.01
C PRO A 43 3.15 -6.93 14.72
N ASP A 44 4.01 -6.95 15.75
CA ASP A 44 4.44 -5.77 16.48
C ASP A 44 5.27 -4.82 15.59
N ASP A 45 5.86 -5.32 14.50
CA ASP A 45 6.58 -4.51 13.50
C ASP A 45 5.63 -3.54 12.78
N TRP A 46 4.31 -3.73 12.84
CA TRP A 46 3.33 -2.84 12.21
C TRP A 46 3.45 -1.40 12.70
N GLU A 47 3.61 -1.20 14.01
CA GLU A 47 3.71 0.15 14.59
C GLU A 47 4.99 0.85 14.13
N ASP A 48 6.09 0.11 14.03
CA ASP A 48 7.37 0.61 13.48
C ASP A 48 7.25 0.94 11.99
N ILE A 49 6.61 0.09 11.20
CA ILE A 49 6.35 0.37 9.78
C ILE A 49 5.50 1.64 9.61
N VAL A 50 4.40 1.77 10.37
CA VAL A 50 3.57 2.99 10.35
C VAL A 50 4.38 4.23 10.75
N LEU A 51 5.27 4.12 11.72
CA LEU A 51 6.03 5.27 12.24
C LEU A 51 7.19 5.69 11.32
N PHE A 52 7.93 4.73 10.77
CA PHE A 52 9.16 5.00 10.01
C PHE A 52 8.93 5.12 8.50
N HIS A 53 7.93 4.41 7.96
CA HIS A 53 7.69 4.36 6.52
C HIS A 53 6.55 5.25 6.06
N PHE A 54 5.81 5.87 6.98
CA PHE A 54 4.69 6.75 6.66
C PHE A 54 4.78 8.08 7.40
N ILE A 55 5.27 9.12 6.72
CA ILE A 55 5.27 10.47 7.30
C ILE A 55 3.88 11.08 7.13
N LYS A 56 3.14 11.21 8.23
CA LYS A 56 1.94 12.05 8.27
C LYS A 56 2.35 13.51 8.36
N ASN A 57 1.93 14.33 7.39
CA ASN A 57 1.97 15.76 7.58
C ASN A 57 0.87 16.14 8.59
N ARG A 58 1.24 16.58 9.81
CA ARG A 58 0.30 16.95 10.88
C ARG A 58 -0.73 18.00 10.48
N ASN A 59 -0.47 18.74 9.40
CA ASN A 59 -1.30 19.85 8.95
C ASN A 59 -2.14 19.53 7.70
N ASN A 60 -2.04 18.33 7.11
CA ASN A 60 -2.84 17.96 5.94
C ASN A 60 -3.06 16.44 5.83
N CYS A 61 -4.30 16.00 6.03
CA CYS A 61 -4.72 14.59 6.14
C CYS A 61 -4.65 13.79 4.81
N HIS A 62 -4.24 14.43 3.71
CA HIS A 62 -4.39 13.87 2.35
C HIS A 62 -3.10 13.35 1.72
N TYR A 63 -1.95 13.40 2.41
CA TYR A 63 -0.67 12.98 1.82
C TYR A 63 0.04 11.97 2.72
N ILE A 64 0.23 10.76 2.18
CA ILE A 64 1.03 9.70 2.78
C ILE A 64 2.36 9.66 2.04
N GLN A 65 3.45 10.05 2.70
CA GLN A 65 4.78 9.84 2.15
C GLN A 65 5.26 8.44 2.53
N SER A 66 5.35 7.56 1.53
CA SER A 66 5.84 6.19 1.68
C SER A 66 7.26 6.02 1.12
N CYS A 67 7.99 5.01 1.62
CA CYS A 67 9.27 4.62 1.02
C CYS A 67 9.05 4.01 -0.37
N SER A 68 10.11 3.95 -1.21
CA SER A 68 10.02 3.45 -2.59
C SER A 68 9.45 2.04 -2.73
N PHE A 69 9.65 1.17 -1.74
CA PHE A 69 9.12 -0.20 -1.76
C PHE A 69 7.62 -0.28 -1.49
N CYS A 70 7.07 0.72 -0.80
CA CYS A 70 5.64 0.77 -0.46
C CYS A 70 4.81 1.55 -1.48
N GLN A 71 5.43 2.29 -2.41
CA GLN A 71 4.72 3.25 -3.25
C GLN A 71 3.54 2.63 -4.02
N GLU A 72 3.77 1.52 -4.71
CA GLU A 72 2.72 0.89 -5.53
C GLU A 72 1.57 0.33 -4.67
N ILE A 73 1.88 -0.38 -3.59
CA ILE A 73 0.84 -0.93 -2.71
C ILE A 73 0.07 0.16 -1.97
N VAL A 74 0.73 1.25 -1.57
CA VAL A 74 0.07 2.40 -0.92
C VAL A 74 -0.83 3.12 -1.90
N SER A 75 -0.40 3.28 -3.15
CA SER A 75 -1.22 3.81 -4.24
C SER A 75 -2.48 2.97 -4.41
N ALA A 76 -2.35 1.64 -4.51
CA ALA A 76 -3.49 0.73 -4.61
C ALA A 76 -4.43 0.82 -3.39
N ILE A 77 -3.89 0.85 -2.16
CA ILE A 77 -4.68 1.02 -0.93
C ILE A 77 -5.47 2.33 -0.97
N LEU A 78 -4.84 3.44 -1.35
CA LEU A 78 -5.50 4.74 -1.44
C LEU A 78 -6.60 4.74 -2.50
N THR A 79 -6.32 4.22 -3.71
CA THR A 79 -7.32 4.11 -4.79
C THR A 79 -8.53 3.30 -4.34
N ILE A 80 -8.31 2.12 -3.75
CA ILE A 80 -9.39 1.26 -3.29
C ILE A 80 -10.13 1.87 -2.09
N SER A 81 -9.44 2.62 -1.22
CA SER A 81 -10.05 3.31 -0.09
C SER A 81 -11.02 4.43 -0.50
N GLU A 82 -10.77 5.07 -1.65
CA GLU A 82 -11.63 6.13 -2.17
C GLU A 82 -12.80 5.59 -3.00
N THR A 83 -12.73 4.34 -3.47
CA THR A 83 -13.71 3.79 -4.42
C THR A 83 -14.61 2.72 -3.82
N SER A 84 -14.06 1.79 -3.04
CA SER A 84 -14.77 0.54 -2.67
C SER A 84 -14.63 0.15 -1.19
N ARG A 85 -13.50 0.45 -0.55
CA ARG A 85 -13.19 0.00 0.83
C ARG A 85 -12.78 1.17 1.74
N PRO A 86 -13.72 2.06 2.13
CA PRO A 86 -13.41 3.25 2.89
C PRO A 86 -12.75 2.98 4.26
N GLU A 87 -12.91 1.79 4.83
CA GLU A 87 -12.25 1.37 6.05
C GLU A 87 -10.71 1.36 5.94
N LEU A 88 -10.15 1.25 4.74
CA LEU A 88 -8.70 1.27 4.53
C LEU A 88 -8.08 2.66 4.77
N LYS A 89 -8.87 3.74 4.82
CA LYS A 89 -8.36 5.09 5.11
C LYS A 89 -7.76 5.20 6.51
N THR A 90 -8.22 4.37 7.44
CA THR A 90 -7.72 4.35 8.81
C THR A 90 -6.52 3.43 9.00
N LEU A 91 -6.09 2.68 7.97
CA LEU A 91 -5.00 1.71 8.08
C LEU A 91 -3.71 2.38 8.57
N PHE A 92 -3.40 3.56 8.05
CA PHE A 92 -2.20 4.33 8.41
C PHE A 92 -2.44 5.26 9.60
N GLN A 93 -3.63 5.24 10.21
CA GLN A 93 -3.91 5.98 11.41
C GLN A 93 -3.38 5.21 12.61
N GLY A 94 -2.07 5.38 12.93
CA GLY A 94 -1.54 4.97 14.23
C GLY A 94 -2.44 5.43 15.37
N LYS A 95 -2.55 4.60 16.42
CA LYS A 95 -3.44 4.80 17.58
C LYS A 95 -3.33 6.21 18.19
#